data_AF-A0A355IVR9-F1
#
_entry.id   AF-A0A355IVR9-F1
#
_cell.length_a   1.000
_cell.length_b   1.000
_cell.length_c   1.000
_cell.angle_alpha   90.00
_cell.angle_beta   90.00
_cell.angle_gamma   90.00
#
_symmetry.space_group_name_H-M   'P 1'
#
loop_
_entity.id
_entity.type
_entity.pdbx_description
1 polymer ?
#
loop_
_entity_poly.entity_id
_entity_poly.type
_entity_poly.pdbx_seq_one_letter_code
_entity_poly.pdbx_strand_id
1 'polypeptide(L)'
;MYRKKSELTIEDVAQLLELQESSTLSRCERNERKPCFEVVFTYHLLFNVSIEKLFEDEMKFTLKKIRKNIDPLITELKKQSTTRKIRARIAFLNSLKDLIDKKI
;
A
#
# COMPACT_ATOMS: atom_id res chain seq x y z
N MET A 1 4.38 -16.13 3.21
CA MET A 1 5.21 -16.00 1.99
C MET A 1 4.43 -16.54 0.80
N TYR A 2 4.06 -15.72 -0.19
CA TYR A 2 3.22 -16.16 -1.33
C TYR A 2 3.95 -17.10 -2.28
N ARG A 3 5.23 -16.84 -2.57
CA ARG A 3 6.09 -17.73 -3.37
C ARG A 3 6.19 -19.15 -2.83
N LYS A 4 6.24 -19.34 -1.50
CA LYS A 4 6.26 -20.68 -0.88
C LYS A 4 4.98 -21.50 -1.12
N LYS A 5 3.93 -20.90 -1.67
CA LYS A 5 2.70 -21.59 -2.10
C LYS A 5 2.72 -21.97 -3.58
N SER A 6 3.80 -21.67 -4.30
CA SER A 6 4.07 -22.10 -5.66
C SER A 6 5.35 -22.94 -5.71
N GLU A 7 5.61 -23.54 -6.87
CA GLU A 7 6.84 -24.30 -7.13
C GLU A 7 8.06 -23.41 -7.48
N LEU A 8 7.93 -22.09 -7.34
CA LEU A 8 9.00 -21.15 -7.71
C LEU A 8 10.01 -20.98 -6.57
N THR A 9 11.29 -21.13 -6.91
CA THR A 9 12.41 -20.82 -6.02
C THR A 9 12.66 -19.31 -5.93
N ILE A 10 13.50 -18.87 -5.00
CA ILE A 10 13.90 -17.45 -4.94
C ILE A 10 14.71 -17.10 -6.19
N GLU A 11 15.51 -18.03 -6.66
CA GLU A 11 16.37 -17.95 -7.85
C GLU A 11 15.53 -17.76 -9.12
N ASP A 12 14.43 -18.51 -9.29
CA ASP A 12 13.52 -18.33 -10.44
C ASP A 12 12.97 -16.91 -10.50
N VAL A 13 12.53 -16.39 -9.35
CA VAL A 13 11.99 -15.02 -9.26
C VAL A 13 13.09 -13.98 -9.46
N ALA A 14 14.31 -14.24 -8.98
CA ALA A 14 15.45 -13.36 -9.20
C ALA A 14 15.82 -13.29 -10.69
N GLN A 15 15.80 -14.42 -11.38
CA GLN A 15 16.06 -14.51 -12.81
C GLN A 15 15.01 -13.75 -13.62
N LEU A 16 13.72 -13.88 -13.29
CA LEU A 16 12.63 -13.12 -13.94
C LEU A 16 12.77 -11.60 -13.77
N LEU A 17 13.44 -11.16 -12.71
CA LEU A 17 13.71 -9.75 -12.40
C LEU A 17 15.10 -9.28 -12.85
N GLU A 18 15.88 -10.13 -13.52
CA GLU A 18 17.27 -9.87 -13.88
C GLU A 18 18.15 -9.43 -12.69
N LEU A 19 17.80 -9.89 -11.48
CA LEU A 19 18.55 -9.58 -10.27
C LEU A 19 19.81 -10.42 -10.20
N GLN A 20 20.96 -9.74 -10.04
CA GLN A 20 22.27 -10.39 -9.89
C GLN A 20 22.36 -11.25 -8.62
N GLU A 21 21.61 -10.90 -7.57
CA GLU A 21 21.64 -11.62 -6.29
C GLU A 21 20.23 -11.97 -5.78
N SER A 22 19.93 -13.26 -5.67
CA SER A 22 18.69 -13.78 -5.05
C SER A 22 18.59 -13.44 -3.55
N SER A 23 19.73 -13.14 -2.92
CA SER A 23 19.84 -12.67 -1.53
C SER A 23 18.95 -11.44 -1.26
N THR A 24 18.81 -10.56 -2.26
CA THR A 24 17.96 -9.36 -2.16
C THR A 24 16.49 -9.73 -1.99
N LEU A 25 16.01 -10.69 -2.79
CA LEU A 25 14.63 -11.18 -2.67
C LEU A 25 14.43 -11.91 -1.35
N SER A 26 15.36 -12.76 -0.95
CA SER A 26 15.30 -13.47 0.34
C SER A 26 15.14 -12.52 1.53
N ARG A 27 15.89 -11.41 1.54
CA ARG A 27 15.78 -10.38 2.59
C ARG A 27 14.48 -9.61 2.52
N CYS A 28 13.96 -9.32 1.32
CA CYS A 28 12.64 -8.72 1.15
C CYS A 28 11.54 -9.64 1.69
N GLU A 29 11.64 -10.94 1.37
CA GLU A 29 10.73 -11.98 1.81
C GLU A 29 10.67 -12.13 3.35
N ARG A 30 11.78 -11.85 4.03
CA ARG A 30 11.90 -11.87 5.49
C ARG A 30 11.63 -10.52 6.17
N ASN A 31 11.17 -9.51 5.45
CA ASN A 31 11.01 -8.13 5.95
C ASN A 31 12.31 -7.49 6.49
N GLU A 32 13.47 -8.02 6.13
CA GLU A 32 14.78 -7.46 6.49
C GLU A 32 15.22 -6.34 5.54
N ARG A 33 14.54 -6.22 4.40
CA ARG A 33 14.77 -5.19 3.39
C ARG A 33 13.43 -4.77 2.79
N LYS A 34 13.27 -3.48 2.52
CA LYS A 34 12.10 -2.98 1.79
C LYS A 34 12.22 -3.35 0.31
N PRO A 35 11.20 -3.99 -0.30
CA PRO A 35 11.22 -4.28 -1.74
C PRO A 35 11.12 -2.99 -2.57
N CYS A 36 11.79 -2.97 -3.72
CA CYS A 36 11.55 -1.94 -4.74
C CYS A 36 10.23 -2.23 -5.49
N PHE A 37 9.76 -1.27 -6.29
CA PHE A 37 8.50 -1.43 -7.02
C PHE A 37 8.48 -2.62 -7.98
N GLU A 38 9.60 -2.92 -8.63
CA GLU A 38 9.69 -4.07 -9.55
C GLU A 38 9.43 -5.39 -8.83
N VAL A 39 9.98 -5.56 -7.63
CA VAL A 39 9.70 -6.73 -6.78
C VAL A 39 8.22 -6.79 -6.39
N VAL A 40 7.63 -5.65 -5.99
CA VAL A 40 6.21 -5.58 -5.62
C VAL A 40 5.30 -5.98 -6.78
N PHE A 41 5.51 -5.40 -7.95
CA PHE A 41 4.70 -5.69 -9.12
C PHE A 41 4.89 -7.12 -9.61
N THR A 42 6.10 -7.65 -9.53
CA THR A 42 6.37 -9.05 -9.87
C THR A 42 5.61 -10.00 -8.96
N TYR A 43 5.61 -9.76 -7.65
CA TYR A 43 4.86 -10.62 -6.72
C TYR A 43 3.35 -10.50 -6.93
N HIS A 44 2.86 -9.29 -7.22
CA HIS A 44 1.46 -9.07 -7.59
C HIS A 44 1.05 -9.90 -8.80
N LEU A 45 1.87 -9.89 -9.86
CA LEU A 45 1.61 -10.59 -11.11
C LEU A 45 1.78 -12.11 -10.99
N LEU A 46 2.90 -12.58 -10.43
CA LEU A 46 3.21 -14.01 -10.34
C LEU A 46 2.26 -14.77 -9.43
N PHE A 47 1.84 -14.15 -8.31
CA PHE A 47 1.07 -14.83 -7.27
C PHE A 47 -0.39 -14.36 -7.19
N ASN A 48 -0.83 -13.53 -8.15
CA ASN A 48 -2.18 -12.97 -8.21
C ASN A 48 -2.67 -12.44 -6.85
N VAL A 49 -1.81 -11.69 -6.18
CA VAL A 49 -2.02 -11.16 -4.84
C VAL A 49 -2.07 -9.65 -4.90
N SER A 50 -3.05 -9.04 -4.25
CA SER A 50 -3.16 -7.58 -4.22
C SER A 50 -2.01 -6.97 -3.41
N ILE A 51 -1.61 -5.73 -3.74
CA ILE A 51 -0.53 -5.04 -3.04
C ILE A 51 -0.87 -4.86 -1.55
N GLU A 52 -2.15 -4.64 -1.22
CA GLU A 52 -2.62 -4.54 0.16
C GLU A 52 -2.39 -5.83 0.95
N LYS A 53 -2.52 -6.99 0.29
CA LYS A 53 -2.25 -8.30 0.89
C LYS A 53 -0.77 -8.64 0.99
N LEU A 54 0.07 -7.98 0.19
CA LEU A 54 1.54 -8.07 0.32
C LEU A 54 2.05 -7.24 1.51
N PHE A 55 1.37 -6.14 1.82
CA PHE A 55 1.76 -5.16 2.84
C PHE A 55 0.61 -4.84 3.80
N GLU A 56 0.01 -5.87 4.40
CA GLU A 56 -1.21 -5.70 5.20
C GLU A 56 -1.02 -4.76 6.39
N ASP A 57 0.14 -4.85 7.05
CA ASP A 57 0.45 -4.04 8.23
C ASP A 57 0.73 -2.58 7.83
N GLU A 58 1.51 -2.35 6.77
CA GLU A 58 1.71 -1.02 6.22
C GLU A 58 0.41 -0.41 5.70
N MET A 59 -0.47 -1.22 5.11
CA MET A 59 -1.77 -0.77 4.64
C MET A 59 -2.67 -0.37 5.81
N LYS A 60 -2.76 -1.19 6.87
CA LYS A 60 -3.49 -0.85 8.10
C LYS A 60 -2.93 0.41 8.75
N PHE A 61 -1.60 0.53 8.83
CA PHE A 61 -0.95 1.72 9.36
C PHE A 61 -1.27 2.96 8.52
N THR A 62 -1.22 2.84 7.20
CA THR A 62 -1.55 3.92 6.25
C THR A 62 -3.00 4.35 6.39
N LEU A 63 -3.95 3.41 6.48
CA LEU A 63 -5.37 3.70 6.70
C LEU A 63 -5.59 4.47 8.01
N LYS A 64 -4.99 4.01 9.12
CA LYS A 64 -5.05 4.71 10.42
C LYS A 64 -4.45 6.11 10.35
N LYS A 65 -3.31 6.25 9.68
CA LYS A 65 -2.64 7.56 9.50
C LYS A 65 -3.50 8.52 8.68
N ILE A 66 -4.09 8.07 7.57
CA ILE A 66 -4.99 8.90 6.76
C ILE A 66 -6.22 9.29 7.60
N ARG A 67 -6.88 8.30 8.23
CA ARG A 67 -8.08 8.51 9.04
C ARG A 67 -7.89 9.54 10.15
N LYS A 68 -6.76 9.49 10.85
CA LYS A 68 -6.39 10.45 11.90
C LYS A 68 -6.31 11.89 11.39
N ASN A 69 -5.93 12.09 10.12
CA ASN A 69 -5.67 13.41 9.55
C ASN A 69 -6.86 13.98 8.76
N ILE A 70 -7.92 13.20 8.50
CA ILE A 70 -9.11 13.69 7.78
C ILE A 70 -9.81 14.82 8.54
N ASP A 71 -10.16 14.61 9.82
CA ASP A 71 -10.92 15.59 10.59
C ASP A 71 -10.15 16.91 10.84
N PRO A 72 -8.84 16.88 11.15
CA PRO A 72 -8.02 18.09 11.17
C PRO A 72 -8.01 18.84 9.83
N LEU A 73 -7.89 18.14 8.71
CA LEU A 73 -7.90 18.77 7.39
C LEU A 73 -9.27 19.38 7.05
N ILE A 74 -10.37 18.71 7.37
CA ILE A 74 -11.72 19.28 7.22
C ILE A 74 -11.86 20.54 8.06
N THR A 75 -11.37 20.53 9.30
CA THR A 75 -11.41 21.69 10.20
C THR A 75 -10.65 22.87 9.59
N GLU A 76 -9.48 22.64 9.02
CA GLU A 76 -8.71 23.70 8.37
C GLU A 76 -9.38 24.22 7.10
N LEU A 77 -10.00 23.35 6.31
CA LEU A 77 -10.76 23.75 5.11
C LEU A 77 -11.98 24.61 5.45
N LYS A 78 -12.64 24.35 6.58
CA LYS A 78 -13.79 25.14 7.04
C LYS A 78 -13.43 26.56 7.47
N LYS A 79 -12.16 26.84 7.80
CA LYS A 79 -11.67 28.20 8.09
C LYS A 79 -11.46 29.05 6.83
N GLN A 80 -11.37 28.41 5.65
CA GLN A 80 -11.14 29.11 4.38
C GLN A 80 -12.44 29.69 3.82
N SER A 81 -12.32 30.56 2.81
CA SER A 81 -13.48 31.10 2.11
C SER A 81 -14.32 29.97 1.49
N THR A 82 -15.64 30.04 1.70
CA THR A 82 -16.57 28.97 1.28
C THR A 82 -16.79 29.03 -0.24
N THR A 83 -15.86 28.46 -0.98
CA THR A 83 -15.96 28.30 -2.44
C THR A 83 -16.52 26.93 -2.80
N ARG A 84 -16.98 26.77 -4.04
CA ARG A 84 -17.37 25.46 -4.59
C ARG A 84 -16.25 24.43 -4.46
N LYS A 85 -14.99 24.85 -4.67
CA LYS A 85 -13.80 23.99 -4.56
C LYS A 85 -13.58 23.48 -3.14
N ILE A 86 -13.73 24.34 -2.12
CA ILE A 86 -13.59 23.93 -0.72
C ILE A 86 -14.70 22.94 -0.32
N ARG A 87 -15.95 23.22 -0.72
CA ARG A 87 -17.08 22.30 -0.48
C ARG A 87 -16.84 20.91 -1.09
N ALA A 88 -16.35 20.86 -2.34
CA ALA A 88 -16.04 19.60 -3.01
C ALA A 88 -14.93 18.80 -2.29
N ARG A 89 -13.88 19.48 -1.82
CA ARG A 89 -12.79 18.83 -1.04
C ARG A 89 -13.30 18.25 0.27
N ILE A 90 -14.13 18.98 1.01
CA ILE A 90 -14.72 18.48 2.26
C ILE A 90 -15.62 17.26 1.97
N ALA A 91 -16.45 17.32 0.93
CA ALA A 91 -17.32 16.20 0.56
C ALA A 91 -16.51 14.94 0.19
N PHE A 92 -15.41 15.10 -0.55
CA PHE A 92 -14.49 14.01 -0.86
C PHE A 92 -13.88 13.41 0.42
N LEU A 93 -13.41 14.26 1.35
CA LEU A 93 -12.81 13.80 2.61
C LEU A 93 -13.80 13.05 3.50
N ASN A 94 -15.07 13.48 3.55
CA ASN A 94 -16.12 12.74 4.24
C ASN A 94 -16.37 11.37 3.59
N SER A 95 -16.46 11.32 2.27
CA SER A 95 -16.65 10.04 1.55
C SER A 95 -15.47 9.09 1.76
N LEU A 96 -14.25 9.63 1.79
CA LEU A 96 -13.04 8.87 2.09
C LEU A 96 -13.02 8.36 3.54
N LYS A 97 -13.47 9.18 4.50
CA LYS A 97 -13.61 8.79 5.91
C LYS A 97 -14.49 7.56 6.05
N ASP A 98 -15.68 7.59 5.44
CA ASP A 98 -16.64 6.48 5.47
C ASP A 98 -16.08 5.22 4.80
N LEU A 99 -15.30 5.37 3.72
CA LEU A 99 -14.63 4.24 3.06
C LEU A 99 -13.56 3.61 3.96
N ILE A 100 -12.77 4.42 4.65
CA ILE A 100 -11.70 3.94 5.54
C ILE A 100 -12.28 3.29 6.80
N ASP A 101 -13.34 3.87 7.38
CA ASP A 101 -13.99 3.33 8.58
C ASP A 101 -14.64 1.95 8.32
N LYS A 102 -14.91 1.59 7.06
CA LYS A 102 -15.35 0.23 6.65
C LYS A 102 -14.20 -0.77 6.49
N LYS A 103 -12.95 -0.31 6.45
CA LYS A 103 -11.74 -1.12 6.17
C LYS A 103 -10.84 -1.32 7.40
N ILE A 104 -11.06 -0.56 8.47
CA ILE A 104 -10.36 -0.68 9.77
C ILE A 104 -11.24 -1.50 10.71
#